data_AF-A0A0G0CDL1-F1
#
_entry.id   AF-A0A0G0CDL1-F1
#
_cell.length_a   1.000
_cell.length_b   1.000
_cell.length_c   1.000
_cell.angle_alpha   90.00
_cell.angle_beta   90.00
_cell.angle_gamma   90.00
#
_symmetry.space_group_name_H-M   'P 1'
#
loop_
_entity.id
_entity.type
_entity.pdbx_description
1 polymer ?
#
loop_
_entity_poly.entity_id
_entity_poly.type
_entity_poly.pdbx_seq_one_letter_code
_entity_poly.pdbx_strand_id
1 'polypeptide(L)'
;MNLLKKLFSSENLVFKLLLLWVFVLSILYSLLSILRHIHFQSGGFDLGIYDQALYQYSNFLFPFNTIKERFILGDHLNLTLPLLSPLYWVFKDVNALLIFQAVFITLSTIAIYKLSLLRKFSPFVSFCISFIYSIFWGIQFAVFFDFHPIVLGVGLLSWALY
;
A
#
# COMPACT_ATOMS: atom_id res chain seq x y z
N MET A 1 -18.18 24.65 23.86
CA MET A 1 -18.25 25.53 22.67
C MET A 1 -16.97 25.52 21.81
N ASN A 2 -15.75 25.43 22.38
CA ASN A 2 -14.49 25.39 21.60
C ASN A 2 -14.21 24.07 20.85
N LEU A 3 -14.67 22.92 21.36
CA LEU A 3 -14.41 21.61 20.72
C LEU A 3 -15.15 21.46 19.39
N LEU A 4 -16.43 21.88 19.35
CA LEU A 4 -17.25 21.87 18.15
C LEU A 4 -16.69 22.84 17.09
N LYS A 5 -16.33 24.07 17.47
CA LYS A 5 -15.69 25.03 16.56
C LYS A 5 -14.37 24.50 15.99
N LYS A 6 -13.56 23.80 16.80
CA LYS A 6 -12.34 23.13 16.34
C LYS A 6 -12.70 22.02 15.34
N LEU A 7 -13.62 21.11 15.68
CA LEU A 7 -14.07 20.02 14.81
C LEU A 7 -14.59 20.45 13.43
N PHE A 8 -15.12 21.68 13.34
CA PHE A 8 -15.66 22.29 12.11
C PHE A 8 -14.74 23.36 11.50
N SER A 9 -13.49 23.50 11.95
CA SER A 9 -12.53 24.35 11.23
C SER A 9 -12.31 23.79 9.82
N SER A 10 -12.07 24.68 8.85
CA SER A 10 -11.80 24.29 7.45
C SER A 10 -10.65 23.28 7.36
N GLU A 11 -9.61 23.44 8.18
CA GLU A 11 -8.48 22.52 8.26
C GLU A 11 -8.90 21.12 8.71
N ASN A 12 -9.76 21.02 9.74
CA ASN A 12 -10.25 19.75 10.24
C ASN A 12 -11.23 19.08 9.28
N LEU A 13 -12.01 19.86 8.52
CA LEU A 13 -12.85 19.33 7.46
C LEU A 13 -12.01 18.73 6.33
N VAL A 14 -11.00 19.46 5.84
CA VAL A 14 -10.12 18.97 4.77
C VAL A 14 -9.38 17.70 5.18
N PHE A 15 -8.88 17.64 6.41
CA PHE A 15 -8.23 16.41 6.89
C PHE A 15 -9.20 15.24 7.00
N LYS A 16 -10.45 15.44 7.43
CA LYS A 16 -11.48 14.39 7.41
C LYS A 16 -11.79 13.92 5.99
N LEU A 17 -11.87 14.84 5.03
CA LEU A 17 -12.06 14.51 3.61
C LEU A 17 -10.88 13.71 3.05
N LEU A 18 -9.64 14.03 3.44
CA LEU A 18 -8.46 13.24 3.12
C LEU A 18 -8.57 11.82 3.66
N LEU A 19 -8.94 11.65 4.95
CA LEU A 19 -9.09 10.32 5.54
C LEU A 19 -10.19 9.51 4.86
N LEU A 20 -11.32 10.15 4.54
CA LEU A 20 -12.40 9.52 3.77
C LEU A 20 -11.91 9.10 2.38
N TRP A 21 -11.17 9.98 1.69
CA TRP A 21 -10.60 9.70 0.38
C TRP A 21 -9.64 8.51 0.43
N VAL A 22 -8.71 8.48 1.38
CA VAL A 22 -7.78 7.36 1.58
C VAL A 22 -8.54 6.06 1.85
N PHE A 23 -9.57 6.10 2.70
CA PHE A 23 -10.39 4.92 3.00
C PHE A 23 -11.12 4.38 1.76
N VAL A 24 -11.82 5.25 1.02
CA VAL A 24 -12.52 4.88 -0.21
C VAL A 24 -11.54 4.34 -1.25
N LEU A 25 -10.41 5.02 -1.44
CA LEU A 25 -9.41 4.62 -2.42
C LEU A 25 -8.77 3.28 -2.08
N SER A 26 -8.48 3.01 -0.80
CA SER A 26 -8.00 1.69 -0.33
C SER A 26 -8.96 0.56 -0.72
N ILE A 27 -10.26 0.79 -0.56
CA ILE A 27 -11.30 -0.19 -0.94
C ILE A 27 -11.31 -0.38 -2.46
N LEU A 28 -11.35 0.71 -3.24
CA LEU A 28 -11.39 0.65 -4.70
C LEU A 28 -10.15 -0.04 -5.28
N TYR A 29 -8.97 0.28 -4.76
CA TYR A 29 -7.70 -0.31 -5.19
C TYR A 29 -7.58 -1.77 -4.78
N SER A 30 -8.03 -2.13 -3.57
CA SER A 30 -8.08 -3.55 -3.16
C SER A 30 -9.03 -4.34 -4.06
N LEU A 31 -10.23 -3.79 -4.33
CA LEU A 31 -11.19 -4.40 -5.26
C LEU A 31 -10.60 -4.55 -6.65
N LEU A 32 -9.91 -3.53 -7.17
CA LEU A 32 -9.26 -3.61 -8.48
C LEU A 32 -8.26 -4.77 -8.55
N SER A 33 -7.36 -4.88 -7.58
CA SER A 33 -6.34 -5.95 -7.56
C SER A 33 -6.97 -7.34 -7.40
N ILE A 34 -7.97 -7.49 -6.51
CA ILE A 34 -8.69 -8.77 -6.31
C ILE A 34 -9.47 -9.14 -7.57
N LEU A 35 -10.24 -8.22 -8.15
CA LEU A 35 -11.02 -8.46 -9.36
C LEU A 35 -10.12 -8.89 -10.52
N ARG A 36 -8.97 -8.24 -10.68
CA ARG A 36 -7.97 -8.65 -11.68
C ARG A 36 -7.47 -10.07 -11.40
N HIS A 37 -7.20 -10.42 -10.14
CA HIS A 37 -6.75 -11.76 -9.76
C HIS A 37 -7.80 -12.84 -10.05
N ILE A 38 -9.05 -12.65 -9.62
CA ILE A 38 -10.12 -13.64 -9.82
C ILE A 38 -10.51 -13.81 -11.30
N HIS A 39 -10.26 -12.81 -12.14
CA HIS A 39 -10.42 -12.91 -13.60
C HIS A 39 -9.17 -13.49 -14.30
N PHE A 40 -8.22 -14.06 -13.56
CA PHE A 40 -6.99 -14.65 -14.08
C PHE A 40 -6.08 -13.67 -14.85
N GLN A 41 -6.14 -12.39 -14.48
CA GLN A 41 -5.30 -11.33 -15.06
C GLN A 41 -4.09 -10.95 -14.17
N SER A 42 -3.86 -11.71 -13.09
CA SER A 42 -2.62 -11.67 -12.30
C SER A 42 -1.59 -12.68 -12.78
N GLY A 43 -0.31 -12.34 -12.68
CA GLY A 43 0.78 -13.21 -13.06
C GLY A 43 1.15 -14.19 -11.95
N GLY A 44 1.49 -15.42 -12.32
CA GLY A 44 2.04 -16.40 -11.38
C GLY A 44 3.50 -16.15 -11.02
N PHE A 45 4.23 -15.36 -11.82
CA PHE A 45 5.64 -15.10 -11.60
C PHE A 45 5.84 -14.25 -10.34
N ASP A 46 5.48 -12.96 -10.37
CA ASP A 46 5.72 -12.09 -9.22
C ASP A 46 4.82 -12.44 -8.03
N LEU A 47 3.50 -12.56 -8.24
CA LEU A 47 2.58 -12.86 -7.14
C LEU A 47 2.91 -14.21 -6.47
N GLY A 48 3.20 -15.25 -7.27
CA GLY A 48 3.55 -16.57 -6.76
C GLY A 48 4.90 -16.59 -6.04
N ILE A 49 5.87 -15.78 -6.50
CA ILE A 49 7.17 -15.68 -5.82
C ILE A 49 7.00 -15.19 -4.39
N TYR A 50 6.23 -14.11 -4.20
CA TYR A 50 6.06 -13.48 -2.91
C TYR A 50 5.07 -14.22 -2.00
N ASP A 51 4.02 -14.82 -2.56
CA ASP A 51 3.08 -15.67 -1.81
C ASP A 51 3.79 -16.89 -1.21
N GLN A 52 4.58 -17.61 -2.02
CA GLN A 52 5.35 -18.75 -1.55
C GLN A 52 6.32 -18.37 -0.43
N ALA A 53 6.99 -17.22 -0.55
CA ALA A 53 7.89 -16.72 0.48
C ALA A 53 7.13 -16.39 1.78
N LEU A 54 5.98 -15.70 1.69
CA LEU A 54 5.15 -15.38 2.86
C LEU A 54 4.66 -16.65 3.56
N TYR A 55 4.15 -17.63 2.81
CA TYR A 55 3.74 -18.92 3.35
C TYR A 55 4.87 -19.59 4.12
N GLN A 56 6.06 -19.68 3.52
CA GLN A 56 7.21 -20.34 4.13
C GLN A 56 7.69 -19.60 5.40
N TYR A 57 7.80 -18.26 5.36
CA TYR A 57 8.12 -17.46 6.55
C TYR A 57 7.08 -17.63 7.65
N SER A 58 5.79 -17.64 7.31
CA SER A 58 4.69 -17.75 8.29
C SER A 58 4.67 -19.10 9.02
N ASN A 59 5.26 -20.14 8.41
CA ASN A 59 5.40 -21.47 8.98
C ASN A 59 6.82 -21.76 9.51
N PHE A 60 7.69 -20.74 9.57
CA PHE A 60 9.10 -20.87 9.97
C PHE A 60 9.88 -21.90 9.15
N LEU A 61 9.54 -22.04 7.86
CA LEU A 61 10.22 -22.91 6.90
C LEU A 61 11.36 -22.19 6.20
N PHE A 62 12.28 -22.95 5.61
CA PHE A 62 13.32 -22.40 4.75
C PHE A 62 12.69 -21.78 3.48
N PRO A 63 12.87 -20.46 3.24
CA PRO A 63 12.16 -19.72 2.20
C PRO A 63 12.77 -19.95 0.79
N PHE A 64 12.73 -21.20 0.31
CA PHE A 64 13.12 -21.58 -1.05
C PHE A 64 11.99 -21.31 -2.03
N ASN A 65 12.30 -20.54 -3.07
CA ASN A 65 11.36 -20.22 -4.13
C ASN A 65 11.50 -21.19 -5.30
N THR A 66 10.41 -21.87 -5.67
CA THR A 66 10.39 -22.87 -6.75
C THR A 66 10.29 -22.26 -8.15
N ILE A 67 9.89 -20.99 -8.27
CA ILE A 67 9.83 -20.28 -9.56
C ILE A 67 11.22 -19.74 -9.93
N LYS A 68 11.98 -19.26 -8.94
CA LYS A 68 13.34 -18.71 -9.09
C LYS A 68 14.44 -19.74 -8.82
N GLU A 69 14.05 -20.92 -8.34
CA GLU A 69 14.93 -22.04 -7.96
C GLU A 69 16.05 -21.65 -6.99
N ARG A 70 15.73 -20.79 -6.01
CA ARG A 70 16.71 -20.27 -5.05
C ARG A 70 16.07 -19.81 -3.75
N PHE A 71 16.89 -19.63 -2.73
CA PHE A 71 16.51 -18.92 -1.51
C PHE A 71 16.09 -17.48 -1.84
N ILE A 72 14.95 -17.03 -1.30
CA ILE A 72 14.34 -15.75 -1.71
C ILE A 72 15.25 -14.54 -1.50
N LEU A 73 16.05 -14.50 -0.42
CA LEU A 73 16.98 -13.39 -0.18
C LEU A 73 18.26 -13.48 -1.05
N GLY A 74 18.49 -14.63 -1.69
CA GLY A 74 19.52 -14.80 -2.72
C GLY A 74 19.08 -14.35 -4.11
N ASP A 75 17.80 -14.03 -4.31
CA ASP A 75 17.30 -13.34 -5.50
C ASP A 75 17.40 -11.83 -5.30
N HIS A 76 16.66 -11.30 -4.31
CA HIS A 76 16.61 -9.89 -3.95
C HIS A 76 16.48 -9.75 -2.43
N LEU A 77 17.12 -8.74 -1.84
CA LEU A 77 17.04 -8.49 -0.40
C LEU A 77 15.67 -7.90 -0.01
N ASN A 78 14.70 -8.78 0.20
CA ASN A 78 13.32 -8.43 0.51
C ASN A 78 13.01 -8.56 2.01
N LEU A 79 13.60 -7.69 2.83
CA LEU A 79 13.42 -7.71 4.30
C LEU A 79 11.99 -7.41 4.77
N THR A 80 11.13 -6.92 3.89
CA THR A 80 9.71 -6.71 4.18
C THR A 80 8.94 -8.02 4.29
N LEU A 81 9.31 -9.08 3.56
CA LEU A 81 8.52 -10.32 3.50
C LEU A 81 8.40 -11.04 4.85
N PRO A 82 9.49 -11.22 5.65
CA PRO A 82 9.35 -11.79 7.00
C PRO A 82 8.38 -10.99 7.88
N LEU A 83 8.39 -9.65 7.79
CA LEU A 83 7.51 -8.78 8.56
C LEU A 83 6.04 -8.87 8.13
N LEU A 84 5.80 -9.17 6.85
CA LEU A 84 4.45 -9.38 6.31
C LEU A 84 3.92 -10.79 6.51
N SER A 85 4.79 -11.76 6.83
CA SER A 85 4.39 -13.16 6.99
C SER A 85 3.27 -13.43 8.02
N PRO A 86 3.09 -12.65 9.12
CA PRO A 86 1.94 -12.83 10.00
C PRO A 86 0.58 -12.57 9.33
N LEU A 87 0.54 -11.82 8.22
CA LEU A 87 -0.70 -11.65 7.43
C LEU A 87 -1.25 -12.99 6.93
N TYR A 88 -0.36 -13.96 6.69
CA TYR A 88 -0.75 -15.29 6.23
C TYR A 88 -1.47 -16.11 7.31
N TRP A 89 -1.31 -15.78 8.60
CA TRP A 89 -2.06 -16.44 9.67
C TRP A 89 -3.55 -16.09 9.66
N VAL A 90 -3.89 -14.93 9.10
CA VAL A 90 -5.27 -14.43 9.02
C VAL A 90 -5.90 -14.75 7.66
N PHE A 91 -5.20 -14.44 6.57
CA PHE A 91 -5.80 -14.43 5.24
C PHE A 91 -5.47 -15.65 4.38
N LYS A 92 -4.43 -16.45 4.72
CA LYS A 92 -4.04 -17.71 4.06
C LYS A 92 -4.21 -17.75 2.52
N ASP A 93 -4.02 -16.62 1.86
CA ASP A 93 -4.39 -16.40 0.46
C ASP A 93 -3.61 -15.21 -0.12
N VAL A 94 -3.31 -15.26 -1.42
CA VAL A 94 -2.59 -14.23 -2.18
C VAL A 94 -3.25 -12.84 -2.09
N ASN A 95 -4.57 -12.79 -1.90
CA ASN A 95 -5.32 -11.56 -1.71
C ASN A 95 -4.81 -10.74 -0.52
N ALA A 96 -4.19 -11.38 0.48
CA ALA A 96 -3.54 -10.68 1.59
C ALA A 96 -2.48 -9.69 1.10
N LEU A 97 -1.64 -10.10 0.14
CA LEU A 97 -0.59 -9.27 -0.44
C LEU A 97 -1.17 -8.14 -1.29
N LEU A 98 -2.21 -8.44 -2.08
CA LEU A 98 -2.87 -7.48 -2.95
C LEU A 98 -3.55 -6.36 -2.13
N ILE A 99 -4.32 -6.74 -1.12
CA ILE A 99 -4.98 -5.80 -0.20
C ILE A 99 -3.94 -4.99 0.57
N PHE A 100 -2.89 -5.65 1.09
CA PHE A 100 -1.85 -4.96 1.84
C PHE A 100 -1.15 -3.90 0.98
N GLN A 101 -0.73 -4.24 -0.25
CA GLN A 101 -0.12 -3.29 -1.17
C GLN A 101 -1.04 -2.10 -1.47
N ALA A 102 -2.32 -2.37 -1.77
CA ALA A 102 -3.32 -1.34 -2.05
C ALA A 102 -3.53 -0.39 -0.86
N VAL A 103 -3.70 -0.93 0.36
CA VAL A 103 -3.87 -0.13 1.57
C VAL A 103 -2.60 0.64 1.93
N PHE A 104 -1.43 0.00 1.80
CA PHE A 104 -0.17 0.62 2.18
C PHE A 104 0.16 1.83 1.30
N ILE A 105 -0.03 1.71 -0.02
CA ILE A 105 0.25 2.80 -0.95
C ILE A 105 -0.79 3.93 -0.84
N THR A 106 -2.05 3.65 -0.51
CA THR A 106 -3.02 4.74 -0.28
C THR A 106 -2.73 5.49 1.02
N LEU A 107 -2.22 4.82 2.06
CA LEU A 107 -1.79 5.48 3.30
C LEU A 107 -0.64 6.48 3.10
N SER A 108 0.21 6.30 2.09
CA SER A 108 1.28 7.28 1.78
C SER A 108 0.72 8.62 1.31
N THR A 109 -0.52 8.67 0.81
CA THR A 109 -1.24 9.91 0.49
C THR A 109 -1.32 10.86 1.68
N ILE A 110 -1.42 10.30 2.91
CA ILE A 110 -1.42 11.11 4.14
C ILE A 110 -0.04 11.76 4.35
N ALA A 111 1.04 11.05 4.05
CA ALA A 111 2.40 11.61 4.15
C ALA A 111 2.59 12.77 3.17
N ILE A 112 2.11 12.63 1.92
CA ILE A 112 2.16 13.70 0.90
C ILE A 112 1.38 14.94 1.35
N TYR A 113 0.21 14.75 1.98
CA TYR A 113 -0.58 15.85 2.53
C TYR A 113 0.20 16.60 3.61
N LYS A 114 0.78 15.85 4.56
CA LYS A 114 1.51 16.44 5.66
C LYS A 114 2.82 17.10 5.20
N LEU A 115 3.52 16.50 4.23
CA LEU A 115 4.71 17.08 3.60
C LEU A 115 4.36 18.41 2.90
N SER A 116 3.24 18.47 2.19
CA SER A 116 2.77 19.69 1.55
C SER A 116 2.45 20.79 2.57
N LEU A 117 1.86 20.44 3.72
CA LEU A 117 1.67 21.39 4.82
C LEU A 117 2.99 21.90 5.41
N LEU A 118 4.00 21.04 5.58
CA LEU A 118 5.34 21.46 6.02
C LEU A 118 6.00 22.45 5.05
N ARG A 119 5.65 22.37 3.75
CA ARG A 119 6.08 23.32 2.72
C ARG A 119 5.22 24.58 2.65
N LYS A 120 4.38 24.82 3.67
CA LYS A 120 3.54 26.02 3.85
C LYS A 120 2.43 26.18 2.80
N PHE A 121 2.03 25.12 2.12
CA PHE A 121 0.79 25.13 1.32
C PHE A 121 -0.45 25.17 2.22
N SER A 122 -1.54 25.74 1.71
CA SER A 122 -2.82 25.73 2.44
C SER A 122 -3.40 24.30 2.52
N PRO A 123 -4.24 23.98 3.51
CA PRO A 123 -4.87 22.66 3.63
C PRO A 123 -5.54 22.18 2.35
N PHE A 124 -6.28 23.06 1.66
CA PHE A 124 -6.93 22.72 0.39
C PHE A 124 -5.92 22.37 -0.71
N VAL A 125 -4.86 23.16 -0.88
CA VAL A 125 -3.81 22.88 -1.87
C VAL A 125 -3.08 21.58 -1.54
N SER A 126 -2.75 21.34 -0.27
CA SER A 126 -2.15 20.09 0.19
C SER A 126 -3.05 18.87 -0.08
N PHE A 127 -4.37 19.02 0.09
CA PHE A 127 -5.33 17.98 -0.29
C PHE A 127 -5.31 17.73 -1.80
N CYS A 128 -5.35 18.76 -2.63
CA CYS A 128 -5.28 18.61 -4.09
C CYS A 128 -4.00 17.91 -4.55
N ILE A 129 -2.84 18.28 -3.99
CA ILE A 129 -1.55 17.61 -4.30
C ILE A 129 -1.61 16.12 -3.94
N SER A 130 -2.14 15.80 -2.76
CA SER A 130 -2.24 14.42 -2.28
C SER A 130 -3.25 13.61 -3.09
N PHE A 131 -4.37 14.22 -3.46
CA PHE A 131 -5.37 13.64 -4.35
C PHE A 131 -4.73 13.28 -5.69
N ILE A 132 -4.07 14.25 -6.35
CA ILE A 132 -3.38 14.04 -7.64
C ILE A 132 -2.32 12.94 -7.54
N TYR A 133 -1.52 12.94 -6.47
CA TYR A 133 -0.55 11.86 -6.21
C TYR A 133 -1.24 10.50 -6.15
N SER A 134 -2.32 10.38 -5.38
CA SER A 134 -2.97 9.09 -5.12
C SER A 134 -3.68 8.50 -6.36
N ILE A 135 -4.07 9.36 -7.31
CA ILE A 135 -4.65 8.95 -8.60
C ILE A 135 -3.62 9.02 -9.75
N PHE A 136 -2.36 9.31 -9.47
CA PHE A 136 -1.34 9.35 -10.52
C PHE A 136 -1.23 7.96 -11.18
N TRP A 137 -1.03 7.93 -12.50
CA TRP A 137 -0.94 6.70 -13.27
C TRP A 137 0.04 5.69 -12.66
N GLY A 138 1.19 6.14 -12.16
CA GLY A 138 2.17 5.26 -11.52
C GLY A 138 1.64 4.56 -10.26
N ILE A 139 0.81 5.23 -9.46
CA ILE A 139 0.17 4.63 -8.28
C ILE A 139 -0.91 3.65 -8.70
N GLN A 140 -1.76 4.02 -9.66
CA GLN A 140 -2.79 3.13 -10.20
C GLN A 140 -2.17 1.87 -10.82
N PHE A 141 -1.10 2.01 -11.60
CA PHE A 141 -0.43 0.90 -12.24
C PHE A 141 0.27 0.00 -11.22
N ALA A 142 0.88 0.56 -10.18
CA ALA A 142 1.47 -0.22 -9.09
C ALA A 142 0.44 -1.11 -8.38
N VAL A 143 -0.79 -0.63 -8.19
CA VAL A 143 -1.91 -1.40 -7.63
C VAL A 143 -2.47 -2.41 -8.63
N PHE A 144 -2.57 -2.02 -9.90
CA PHE A 144 -3.03 -2.90 -10.97
C PHE A 144 -2.04 -4.03 -11.24
N PHE A 145 -0.76 -3.87 -10.92
CA PHE A 145 0.24 -4.92 -11.06
C PHE A 145 0.23 -5.90 -9.88
N ASP A 146 0.95 -7.01 -10.00
CA ASP A 146 1.11 -7.99 -8.92
C ASP A 146 1.85 -7.38 -7.73
N PHE A 147 1.81 -8.05 -6.57
CA PHE A 147 2.52 -7.57 -5.38
C PHE A 147 4.02 -7.40 -5.65
N HIS A 148 4.56 -6.23 -5.31
CA HIS A 148 5.98 -5.90 -5.45
C HIS A 148 6.47 -5.09 -4.24
N PRO A 149 7.53 -5.54 -3.54
CA PRO A 149 8.09 -4.83 -2.39
C PRO A 149 8.49 -3.38 -2.68
N ILE A 150 8.81 -3.03 -3.93
CA ILE A 150 9.15 -1.65 -4.33
C ILE A 150 8.01 -0.66 -4.05
N VAL A 151 6.75 -1.10 -4.11
CA VAL A 151 5.57 -0.26 -3.83
C VAL A 151 5.56 0.16 -2.35
N LEU A 152 6.01 -0.73 -1.46
CA LEU A 152 6.22 -0.39 -0.05
C LEU A 152 7.35 0.62 0.11
N GLY A 153 8.40 0.50 -0.70
CA GLY A 153 9.47 1.50 -0.78
C GLY A 153 8.93 2.90 -1.13
N VAL A 154 8.04 3.01 -2.10
CA VAL A 154 7.38 4.29 -2.47
C VAL A 154 6.58 4.85 -1.31
N GLY A 155 5.80 4.00 -0.62
CA GLY A 155 5.02 4.43 0.54
C GLY A 155 5.90 4.88 1.71
N LEU A 156 6.92 4.09 2.06
CA LEU A 156 7.87 4.40 3.12
C LEU A 156 8.68 5.67 2.82
N LEU A 157 9.11 5.87 1.59
CA LEU A 157 9.84 7.07 1.19
C LEU A 157 8.98 8.32 1.37
N SER A 158 7.69 8.25 1.06
CA SER A 158 6.76 9.36 1.26
C SER A 158 6.67 9.75 2.74
N TRP A 159 6.65 8.77 3.63
CA TRP A 159 6.69 8.99 5.09
C TRP A 159 8.05 9.46 5.59
N ALA A 160 9.16 8.98 5.01
CA ALA A 160 10.51 9.39 5.40
C ALA A 160 10.85 10.83 5.01
N LEU A 161 10.23 11.34 3.94
CA LEU A 161 10.41 12.72 3.47
C LEU A 161 9.55 13.74 4.22
N TYR A 162 8.47 13.28 4.88
CA TYR A 162 7.61 14.10 5.75
C TYR A 162 8.27 14.28 7.12
#